data_AF-A0A529Y0R8-F1
#
_entry.id   AF-A0A529Y0R8-F1
#
_cell.length_a   1.000
_cell.length_b   1.000
_cell.length_c   1.000
_cell.angle_alpha   90.00
_cell.angle_beta   90.00
_cell.angle_gamma   90.00
#
_symmetry.space_group_name_H-M   'P 1'
#
loop_
_entity.id
_entity.type
_entity.pdbx_description
1 polymer ?
#
loop_
_entity_poly.entity_id
_entity_poly.type
_entity_poly.pdbx_seq_one_letter_code
_entity_poly.pdbx_strand_id
1 'polypeptide(L)'
;MSETATESRSNATEYTVSEISGALKRTVEDAFGNVRVRGEISGYRGPHSSGHAYFALKDDRARIDAVVWKTTMARLKFRPEEGMEVIASGRLTTYPGKSNYQIVIDNLEPAGAGALMALLEER
;
A
#
# COMPACT_ATOMS: atom_id res chain seq x y z
N MET A 1 23.89 -33.36 -10.58
CA MET A 1 23.21 -32.06 -10.60
C MET A 1 22.55 -31.94 -9.24
N SER A 2 23.10 -31.12 -8.33
CA SER A 2 22.65 -31.07 -6.92
C SER A 2 21.30 -30.38 -6.82
N GLU A 3 20.30 -31.13 -6.35
CA GLU A 3 19.11 -30.58 -5.70
C GLU A 3 19.52 -29.99 -4.35
N THR A 4 19.56 -28.66 -4.25
CA THR A 4 19.55 -28.00 -2.94
C THR A 4 18.15 -28.10 -2.36
N ALA A 5 17.92 -29.11 -1.53
CA ALA A 5 16.76 -29.19 -0.66
C ALA A 5 16.73 -27.93 0.22
N THR A 6 15.69 -27.10 0.06
CA THR A 6 15.40 -26.04 1.00
C THR A 6 14.91 -26.71 2.28
N GLU A 7 15.79 -26.84 3.28
CA GLU A 7 15.37 -27.21 4.63
C GLU A 7 14.32 -26.20 5.09
N SER A 8 13.08 -26.65 5.27
CA SER A 8 12.03 -25.85 5.88
C SER A 8 12.40 -25.62 7.34
N ARG A 9 13.00 -24.47 7.65
CA ARG A 9 13.18 -24.05 9.04
C ARG A 9 11.80 -23.92 9.69
N SER A 10 11.57 -24.64 10.78
CA SER A 10 10.34 -24.51 11.57
C SER A 10 10.23 -23.10 12.14
N ASN A 11 9.02 -22.52 12.10
CA ASN A 11 8.68 -21.25 12.74
C ASN A 11 8.03 -21.44 14.13
N ALA A 12 8.10 -22.65 14.70
CA ALA A 12 7.48 -23.02 15.97
C ALA A 12 8.27 -22.61 17.23
N THR A 13 9.19 -21.65 17.11
CA THR A 13 9.88 -21.05 18.28
C THR A 13 8.94 -20.10 19.02
N GLU A 14 9.09 -19.99 20.33
CA GLU A 14 8.37 -19.00 21.13
C GLU A 14 8.82 -17.59 20.76
N TYR A 15 7.85 -16.72 20.44
CA TYR A 15 8.06 -15.29 20.21
C TYR A 15 7.25 -14.50 21.23
N THR A 16 7.84 -13.42 21.76
CA THR A 16 7.04 -12.35 22.34
C THR A 16 6.21 -11.66 21.24
N VAL A 17 5.13 -10.99 21.64
CA VAL A 17 4.26 -10.24 20.71
C VAL A 17 5.04 -9.21 19.88
N SER A 18 6.01 -8.53 20.51
CA SER A 18 6.88 -7.55 19.85
C SER A 18 7.81 -8.19 18.83
N GLU A 19 8.38 -9.37 19.15
CA GLU A 19 9.28 -10.07 18.25
C GLU A 19 8.57 -10.58 17.00
N ILE A 20 7.40 -11.23 17.16
CA ILE A 20 6.65 -11.75 16.01
C ILE A 20 6.13 -10.60 15.14
N SER A 21 5.65 -9.51 15.76
CA SER A 21 5.19 -8.34 15.01
C SER A 21 6.35 -7.67 14.24
N GLY A 22 7.53 -7.61 14.84
CA GLY A 22 8.75 -7.13 14.17
C GLY A 22 9.20 -8.05 13.04
N ALA A 23 9.08 -9.37 13.21
CA ALA A 23 9.37 -10.35 12.16
C ALA A 23 8.41 -10.18 10.98
N LEU A 24 7.11 -10.07 11.22
CA LEU A 24 6.11 -9.79 10.18
C LEU A 24 6.40 -8.49 9.44
N LYS A 25 6.75 -7.41 10.16
CA LYS A 25 7.14 -6.14 9.54
C LYS A 25 8.29 -6.32 8.56
N ARG A 26 9.36 -6.99 8.98
CA ARG A 26 10.53 -7.25 8.11
C ARG A 26 10.14 -8.09 6.90
N THR A 27 9.48 -9.22 7.12
CA THR A 27 9.06 -10.11 6.02
C THR A 27 8.18 -9.38 5.00
N VAL A 28 7.23 -8.56 5.44
CA VAL A 28 6.37 -7.78 4.55
C VAL A 28 7.17 -6.71 3.81
N GLU A 29 8.02 -5.95 4.50
CA GLU A 29 8.82 -4.88 3.89
C GLU A 29 9.88 -5.42 2.92
N ASP A 30 10.45 -6.59 3.19
CA ASP A 30 11.43 -7.25 2.34
C ASP A 30 10.78 -7.83 1.08
N ALA A 31 9.63 -8.50 1.23
CA ALA A 31 8.92 -9.13 0.10
C ALA A 31 8.18 -8.10 -0.78
N PHE A 32 7.71 -7.00 -0.19
CA PHE A 32 6.82 -6.03 -0.84
C PHE A 32 7.36 -4.59 -0.73
N GLY A 33 8.68 -4.44 -0.86
CA GLY A 33 9.37 -3.14 -0.82
C GLY A 33 9.08 -2.23 -2.03
N ASN A 34 8.57 -2.79 -3.13
CA ASN A 34 8.06 -2.06 -4.29
C ASN A 34 6.93 -2.85 -4.95
N VAL A 35 5.70 -2.37 -4.84
CA VAL A 35 4.50 -3.01 -5.37
C VAL A 35 3.60 -2.00 -6.08
N ARG A 36 2.76 -2.53 -6.97
CA ARG A 36 1.68 -1.79 -7.63
C ARG A 36 0.35 -2.45 -7.29
N VAL A 37 -0.57 -1.70 -6.69
CA VAL A 37 -1.87 -2.19 -6.22
C VAL A 37 -2.97 -1.43 -6.93
N ARG A 38 -3.89 -2.15 -7.59
CA ARG A 38 -5.11 -1.57 -8.15
C ARG A 38 -6.22 -1.62 -7.11
N GLY A 39 -7.01 -0.55 -7.03
CA GLY A 39 -8.24 -0.55 -6.25
C GLY A 39 -8.98 0.78 -6.35
N GLU A 40 -10.20 0.78 -5.86
CA GLU A 40 -11.00 1.99 -5.67
C GLU A 40 -10.58 2.69 -4.38
N ILE A 41 -10.35 4.00 -4.43
CA ILE A 41 -10.10 4.82 -3.26
C ILE A 41 -11.38 4.91 -2.43
N SER A 42 -11.27 4.62 -1.13
CA SER A 42 -12.36 4.71 -0.18
C SER A 42 -11.97 5.38 1.13
N GLY A 43 -12.87 6.21 1.65
CA GLY A 43 -12.69 6.97 2.88
C GLY A 43 -11.72 8.14 2.78
N TYR A 44 -11.41 8.62 1.57
CA TYR A 44 -10.57 9.80 1.39
C TYR A 44 -11.35 11.07 1.72
N ARG A 45 -10.77 11.93 2.57
CA ARG A 45 -11.40 13.17 3.06
C ARG A 45 -10.52 14.40 2.86
N GLY A 46 -9.61 14.34 1.89
CA GLY A 46 -8.55 15.33 1.74
C GLY A 46 -7.32 15.02 2.61
N PRO A 47 -6.25 15.84 2.49
CA PRO A 47 -5.10 15.76 3.39
C PRO A 47 -5.52 16.08 4.83
N HIS A 48 -5.00 15.30 5.78
CA HIS A 48 -5.08 15.58 7.21
C HIS A 48 -4.34 16.89 7.56
N SER A 49 -4.55 17.42 8.77
CA SER A 49 -3.89 18.66 9.25
C SER A 49 -2.35 18.59 9.23
N SER A 50 -1.78 17.40 9.31
CA SER A 50 -0.33 17.15 9.15
C SER A 50 0.16 17.24 7.70
N GLY A 51 -0.76 17.34 6.73
CA GLY A 51 -0.51 17.28 5.30
C GLY A 51 -0.39 15.86 4.73
N HIS A 52 -0.52 14.82 5.55
CA HIS A 52 -0.57 13.42 5.09
C HIS A 52 -1.97 13.07 4.60
N ALA A 53 -2.10 12.20 3.62
CA ALA A 53 -3.38 11.61 3.24
C ALA A 53 -3.48 10.19 3.81
N TYR A 54 -4.63 9.88 4.38
CA TYR A 54 -4.98 8.54 4.84
C TYR A 54 -6.31 8.15 4.20
N PHE A 55 -6.34 6.98 3.57
CA PHE A 55 -7.52 6.40 2.94
C PHE A 55 -7.30 4.89 2.84
N ALA A 56 -8.15 4.19 2.11
CA ALA A 56 -7.88 2.80 1.73
C ALA A 56 -8.10 2.58 0.24
N LEU A 57 -7.47 1.52 -0.26
CA LEU A 57 -7.79 0.93 -1.55
C LEU A 57 -8.64 -0.30 -1.27
N LYS A 58 -9.73 -0.46 -2.01
CA LYS A 58 -10.59 -1.64 -1.91
C LYS A 58 -10.89 -2.23 -3.29
N ASP A 59 -11.24 -3.50 -3.29
CA ASP A 59 -11.94 -4.19 -4.36
C ASP A 59 -13.18 -4.90 -3.77
N ASP A 60 -13.78 -5.81 -4.54
CA ASP A 60 -14.98 -6.54 -4.11
C ASP A 60 -14.76 -7.46 -2.89
N ARG A 61 -13.51 -7.82 -2.57
CA ARG A 61 -13.18 -8.87 -1.59
C ARG A 61 -12.25 -8.40 -0.49
N ALA A 62 -11.49 -7.34 -0.71
CA ALA A 62 -10.41 -6.93 0.15
C ALA A 62 -10.31 -5.40 0.25
N ARG A 63 -9.70 -4.97 1.35
CA ARG A 63 -9.36 -3.58 1.63
C ARG A 63 -7.94 -3.54 2.19
N ILE A 64 -7.17 -2.53 1.79
CA ILE A 64 -5.86 -2.22 2.37
C ILE A 64 -5.79 -0.74 2.72
N ASP A 65 -5.31 -0.43 3.92
CA ASP A 65 -5.10 0.95 4.32
C ASP A 65 -3.92 1.56 3.55
N ALA A 66 -4.04 2.84 3.26
CA ALA A 66 -3.10 3.59 2.45
C ALA A 66 -2.69 4.89 3.14
N VAL A 67 -1.40 5.21 3.05
CA VAL A 67 -0.85 6.50 3.49
C VAL A 67 -0.07 7.15 2.36
N VAL A 68 -0.27 8.45 2.17
CA VAL A 68 0.60 9.30 1.37
C VAL A 68 1.21 10.34 2.30
N TRP A 69 2.53 10.33 2.44
CA TRP A 69 3.24 11.33 3.26
C TRP A 69 3.14 12.72 2.64
N LYS A 70 3.25 13.77 3.46
CA LYS A 70 3.05 15.18 3.04
C LYS A 70 3.92 15.54 1.83
N THR A 71 5.20 15.18 1.88
CA THR A 71 6.15 15.46 0.80
C THR A 71 5.79 14.71 -0.47
N THR A 72 5.31 13.47 -0.37
CA THR A 72 4.81 12.71 -1.52
C THR A 72 3.51 13.31 -2.06
N MET A 73 2.57 13.63 -1.17
CA MET A 73 1.29 14.22 -1.51
C MET A 73 1.50 15.49 -2.32
N ALA A 74 2.44 16.35 -1.93
CA ALA A 74 2.75 17.58 -2.66
C ALA A 74 3.21 17.34 -4.12
N ARG A 75 3.95 16.25 -4.39
CA ARG A 75 4.53 15.91 -5.70
C ARG A 75 3.68 14.96 -6.56
N LEU A 76 2.57 14.44 -6.03
CA LEU A 76 1.69 13.57 -6.81
C LEU A 76 1.16 14.31 -8.03
N LYS A 77 1.36 13.73 -9.22
CA LYS A 77 0.79 14.24 -10.47
C LYS A 77 -0.73 14.15 -10.47
N PHE A 78 -1.24 13.11 -9.82
CA PHE A 78 -2.65 12.81 -9.75
C PHE A 78 -3.13 12.84 -8.31
N ARG A 79 -4.18 13.62 -8.05
CA ARG A 79 -4.73 13.78 -6.70
C ARG A 79 -5.69 12.63 -6.42
N PRO A 80 -5.60 11.96 -5.27
CA PRO A 80 -6.58 10.96 -4.88
C PRO A 80 -7.96 11.62 -4.72
N GLU A 81 -9.01 10.92 -5.11
CA GLU A 81 -10.40 11.32 -4.94
C GLU A 81 -11.24 10.11 -4.49
N GLU A 82 -12.32 10.34 -3.75
CA GLU A 82 -13.19 9.26 -3.29
C GLU A 82 -13.87 8.56 -4.48
N GLY A 83 -13.91 7.23 -4.47
CA GLY A 83 -14.56 6.41 -5.51
C GLY A 83 -13.73 6.24 -6.79
N MET A 84 -12.53 6.80 -6.83
CA MET A 84 -11.66 6.74 -8.00
C MET A 84 -10.89 5.43 -8.04
N GLU A 85 -10.95 4.73 -9.17
CA GLU A 85 -10.11 3.56 -9.40
C GLU A 85 -8.69 4.01 -9.81
N VAL A 86 -7.69 3.46 -9.12
CA VAL A 86 -6.28 3.85 -9.28
C VAL A 86 -5.36 2.64 -9.28
N ILE A 87 -4.17 2.82 -9.82
CA ILE A 87 -3.00 1.99 -9.54
C ILE A 87 -2.07 2.80 -8.62
N ALA A 88 -1.94 2.34 -7.38
CA ALA A 88 -1.02 2.89 -6.40
C ALA A 88 0.31 2.16 -6.44
N SER A 89 1.41 2.90 -6.55
CA SER A 89 2.77 2.35 -6.47
C SER A 89 3.43 2.78 -5.18
N GLY A 90 4.13 1.85 -4.51
CA GLY A 90 4.76 2.12 -3.22
C GLY A 90 5.27 0.87 -2.53
N ARG A 91 5.34 0.91 -1.20
CA ARG A 91 5.82 -0.20 -0.37
C ARG A 91 4.80 -0.63 0.68
N LEU A 92 4.71 -1.92 0.98
CA LEU A 92 3.93 -2.38 2.12
C LEU A 92 4.74 -2.23 3.40
N THR A 93 4.04 -1.92 4.49
CA THR A 93 4.59 -1.89 5.84
C THR A 93 3.52 -2.37 6.82
N THR A 94 3.94 -2.85 7.99
CA THR A 94 3.04 -3.17 9.08
C THR A 94 3.16 -2.14 10.21
N TYR A 95 2.08 -1.98 10.95
CA TYR A 95 2.02 -1.20 12.19
C TYR A 95 1.86 -2.16 13.38
N PRO A 96 2.96 -2.55 14.04
CA PRO A 96 2.94 -3.55 15.12
C PRO A 96 1.91 -3.26 16.20
N GLY A 97 1.75 -1.98 16.60
CA GLY A 97 0.82 -1.59 17.66
C GLY A 97 -0.66 -1.82 17.36
N LYS A 98 -1.05 -2.06 16.10
CA LYS A 98 -2.44 -2.36 15.70
C LYS A 98 -2.60 -3.68 14.96
N SER A 99 -1.52 -4.47 14.82
CA SER A 99 -1.52 -5.71 14.04
C SER A 99 -2.14 -5.56 12.64
N ASN A 100 -1.82 -4.46 11.96
CA ASN A 100 -2.36 -4.12 10.65
C ASN A 100 -1.23 -3.86 9.64
N TYR A 101 -1.52 -4.00 8.35
CA TYR A 101 -0.62 -3.67 7.25
C TYR A 101 -1.25 -2.61 6.33
N GLN A 102 -0.38 -1.84 5.69
CA GLN A 102 -0.78 -0.71 4.86
C GLN A 102 0.21 -0.51 3.72
N ILE A 103 -0.23 0.15 2.64
CA ILE A 103 0.64 0.65 1.59
C ILE A 103 1.06 2.09 1.90
N VAL A 104 2.36 2.35 1.86
CA VAL A 104 2.92 3.70 1.78
C VAL A 104 3.06 4.02 0.29
N ILE A 105 2.22 4.94 -0.18
CA ILE A 105 2.10 5.28 -1.60
C ILE A 105 3.13 6.36 -1.95
N ASP A 106 3.85 6.12 -3.05
CA ASP A 106 4.81 7.04 -3.65
C ASP A 106 4.29 7.67 -4.95
N ASN A 107 3.41 6.97 -5.66
CA ASN A 107 2.77 7.44 -6.90
C ASN A 107 1.35 6.89 -7.05
N LEU A 108 0.47 7.67 -7.69
CA LEU A 108 -0.88 7.28 -8.08
C LEU A 108 -1.06 7.49 -9.58
N GLU A 109 -1.70 6.52 -10.22
CA GLU A 109 -2.13 6.59 -11.61
C GLU A 109 -3.62 6.26 -11.67
N PRO A 110 -4.42 6.98 -12.47
CA PRO A 110 -5.81 6.58 -12.70
C PRO A 110 -5.86 5.21 -13.38
N ALA A 111 -6.80 4.38 -12.94
CA ALA A 111 -7.14 3.12 -13.57
C ALA A 111 -8.57 3.22 -14.09
N GLY A 112 -8.77 3.01 -15.39
CA GLY A 112 -10.08 3.06 -16.02
C GLY A 112 -10.14 3.96 -17.25
N ALA A 113 -10.96 3.56 -18.22
CA ALA A 113 -11.07 4.26 -19.50
C ALA A 113 -11.61 5.69 -19.37
N GLY A 114 -12.50 5.97 -18.41
CA GLY A 114 -13.05 7.31 -18.18
C GLY A 114 -12.00 8.31 -17.67
N ALA A 115 -11.16 7.89 -16.73
CA ALA A 115 -10.07 8.72 -16.21
C ALA A 115 -8.93 8.88 -17.25
N LEU A 116 -8.70 7.88 -18.10
CA LEU A 116 -7.75 7.98 -19.22
C LEU A 116 -8.28 8.89 -20.35
N MET A 117 -9.58 8.85 -20.65
CA MET A 117 -10.22 9.74 -21.63
C MET A 117 -10.17 11.20 -21.18
N ALA A 118 -10.45 11.49 -19.90
CA ALA A 118 -10.30 12.84 -19.35
C ALA A 118 -8.87 13.39 -19.54
N LEU A 119 -7.84 12.55 -19.39
CA LEU A 119 -6.45 12.93 -19.66
C LEU A 119 -6.14 13.23 -21.13
N LEU A 120 -6.91 12.68 -22.06
CA LEU A 120 -6.77 12.94 -23.50
C LEU A 120 -7.50 14.22 -23.93
N GLU A 121 -8.60 14.57 -23.26
CA GLU A 121 -9.39 15.78 -23.54
C GLU A 121 -8.77 17.06 -22.96
N GLU A 122 -7.94 16.96 -21.92
CA GLU A 122 -7.27 18.10 -21.28
C GLU A 122 -5.93 18.50 -21.96
N ARG A 123 -5.71 18.07 -23.22
CA ARG A 123 -4.50 18.33 -24.02
C ARG A 123 -4.76 19.20 -25.26
#